data_AF-A0A963KJ02-F1
#
_entry.id   AF-A0A963KJ02-F1
#
_cell.length_a   1.000
_cell.length_b   1.000
_cell.length_c   1.000
_cell.angle_alpha   90.00
_cell.angle_beta   90.00
_cell.angle_gamma   90.00
#
_symmetry.space_group_name_H-M   'P 1'
#
loop_
_entity.id
_entity.type
_entity.pdbx_description
1 polymer ?
#
loop_
_entity_poly.entity_id
_entity_poly.type
_entity_poly.pdbx_seq_one_letter_code
_entity_poly.pdbx_strand_id
1 'polypeptide(L)'
;MTTTIFEPGGFRYMPAVSQYSGGVAAQPGFRIERARFSSVVPLAEGFERIAQHLASLGRPNSAFCACELRSPAPFTEEGFRAFNAIYITTLERWGLMQGGVNPVARSNVCPDIDPPAQPGFHAFSYT
;
A
#
# COMPACT_ATOMS: atom_id res chain seq x y z
N MET A 1 -6.45 12.12 18.08
CA MET A 1 -5.59 11.86 16.91
C MET A 1 -6.16 12.61 15.73
N THR A 2 -5.34 13.36 14.99
CA THR A 2 -5.78 14.14 13.82
C THR A 2 -5.77 13.25 12.57
N THR A 3 -6.80 13.36 11.73
CA THR A 3 -6.87 12.67 10.43
C THR A 3 -6.93 13.66 9.29
N THR A 4 -6.33 13.32 8.14
CA THR A 4 -6.38 14.11 6.91
C THR A 4 -7.25 13.41 5.89
N ILE A 5 -8.10 14.16 5.18
CA ILE A 5 -8.94 13.62 4.11
C ILE A 5 -8.12 13.57 2.81
N PHE A 6 -8.14 12.41 2.15
CA PHE A 6 -7.56 12.20 0.83
C PHE A 6 -8.71 12.01 -0.17
N GLU A 7 -9.26 13.12 -0.66
CA GLU A 7 -10.41 13.16 -1.57
C GLU A 7 -10.24 12.30 -2.83
N PRO A 8 -9.07 12.28 -3.53
CA PRO A 8 -8.92 11.49 -4.75
C PRO A 8 -9.09 9.98 -4.55
N GLY A 9 -8.96 9.50 -3.31
CA GLY A 9 -9.13 8.10 -2.95
C GLY A 9 -10.38 7.81 -2.12
N GLY A 10 -11.19 8.80 -1.73
CA GLY A 10 -12.39 8.55 -0.92
C GLY A 10 -12.10 7.97 0.48
N PHE A 11 -10.94 8.27 1.07
CA PHE A 11 -10.60 7.85 2.45
C PHE A 11 -9.97 9.00 3.25
N ARG A 12 -9.90 8.85 4.57
CA ARG A 12 -9.02 9.64 5.46
C ARG A 12 -7.94 8.76 6.02
N TYR A 13 -6.82 9.37 6.38
CA TYR A 13 -5.69 8.68 6.98
C TYR A 13 -5.16 9.43 8.20
N MET A 14 -4.45 8.71 9.07
CA MET A 14 -3.67 9.29 10.16
C MET A 14 -2.22 9.50 9.70
N PRO A 15 -1.72 10.75 9.57
CA PRO A 15 -0.32 10.97 9.22
C PRO A 15 0.63 10.29 10.20
N ALA A 16 1.73 9.72 9.70
CA ALA A 16 2.74 9.07 10.51
C ALA A 16 4.13 9.23 9.88
N VAL A 17 4.86 8.14 9.66
CA VAL A 17 6.21 8.16 9.06
C VAL A 17 6.13 8.22 7.54
N SER A 18 7.23 8.57 6.87
CA SER A 18 7.25 8.70 5.40
C SER A 18 6.89 7.40 4.65
N GLN A 19 7.08 6.25 5.30
CA GLN A 19 6.85 4.95 4.68
C GLN A 19 5.37 4.50 4.71
N TYR A 20 4.54 5.03 5.61
CA TYR A 20 3.13 4.66 5.75
C TYR A 20 2.35 5.56 6.71
N SER A 21 1.03 5.61 6.53
CA SER A 21 0.11 6.24 7.48
C SER A 21 -0.18 5.33 8.68
N GLY A 22 -0.58 5.94 9.80
CA GLY A 22 -0.94 5.24 11.04
C GLY A 22 -2.27 4.49 10.99
N GLY A 23 -3.00 4.58 9.88
CA GLY A 23 -4.31 3.95 9.68
C GLY A 23 -5.16 4.72 8.67
N VAL A 24 -6.20 4.06 8.16
CA VAL A 24 -7.14 4.62 7.19
C VAL A 24 -8.59 4.31 7.55
N ALA A 25 -9.50 5.17 7.12
CA ALA A 25 -10.95 4.96 7.23
C ALA A 25 -11.65 5.49 5.96
N ALA A 26 -12.71 4.81 5.53
CA ALA A 26 -13.51 5.27 4.39
C ALA A 26 -14.15 6.64 4.65
N GLN A 27 -14.29 7.46 3.60
CA GLN A 27 -15.19 8.61 3.63
C GLN A 27 -16.65 8.17 3.44
N PRO A 28 -17.64 9.01 3.82
CA PRO A 28 -19.03 8.75 3.48
C PRO A 28 -19.21 8.45 1.98
N GLY A 29 -20.01 7.44 1.68
CA GLY A 29 -20.22 6.96 0.30
C GLY A 29 -19.20 5.93 -0.20
N PHE A 30 -18.15 5.64 0.57
CA PHE A 30 -17.15 4.61 0.26
C PHE A 30 -17.14 3.49 1.30
N ARG A 31 -16.65 2.31 0.90
CA ARG A 31 -16.35 1.19 1.78
C ARG A 31 -14.93 0.72 1.47
N ILE A 32 -14.15 0.43 2.51
CA ILE A 32 -12.85 -0.23 2.29
C ILE A 32 -13.10 -1.71 2.00
N GLU A 33 -12.65 -2.16 0.83
CA GLU A 33 -12.57 -3.57 0.46
C GLU A 33 -11.13 -4.06 0.60
N ARG A 34 -10.97 -5.30 1.05
CA ARG A 34 -9.67 -5.98 1.14
C ARG A 34 -9.62 -7.12 0.14
N ALA A 35 -8.64 -7.09 -0.75
CA ALA A 35 -8.34 -8.16 -1.68
C ALA A 35 -7.01 -8.84 -1.29
N ARG A 36 -6.97 -10.17 -1.42
CA ARG A 36 -5.80 -10.99 -1.09
C ARG A 36 -5.36 -11.77 -2.30
N PHE A 37 -4.06 -11.79 -2.58
CA PHE A 37 -3.51 -12.68 -3.58
C PHE A 37 -3.49 -14.13 -3.08
N SER A 38 -3.64 -15.10 -3.98
CA SER A 38 -3.56 -16.53 -3.61
C SER A 38 -2.19 -16.93 -3.07
N SER A 39 -1.14 -16.23 -3.50
CA SER A 39 0.25 -16.33 -3.04
C SER A 39 0.86 -14.93 -2.97
N VAL A 40 1.97 -14.74 -2.24
CA VAL A 40 2.67 -13.46 -2.23
C VAL A 40 3.12 -13.11 -3.66
N VAL A 41 2.79 -11.91 -4.12
CA VAL A 41 3.17 -11.42 -5.45
C VAL A 41 4.28 -10.38 -5.33
N PRO A 42 5.38 -10.48 -6.09
CA PRO A 42 6.48 -9.50 -6.08
C PRO A 42 5.99 -8.06 -6.24
N LEU A 43 6.67 -7.10 -5.60
CA LEU A 43 6.17 -5.73 -5.47
C LEU A 43 5.79 -5.07 -6.81
N ALA A 44 6.67 -5.11 -7.82
CA ALA A 44 6.42 -4.48 -9.12
C ALA A 44 5.19 -5.09 -9.81
N GLU A 45 5.16 -6.42 -9.92
CA GLU A 45 4.03 -7.16 -10.49
C GLU A 45 2.74 -6.96 -9.69
N GLY A 46 2.82 -6.90 -8.37
CA GLY A 46 1.68 -6.68 -7.50
C GLY A 46 1.03 -5.32 -7.74
N PHE A 47 1.82 -4.25 -7.90
CA PHE A 47 1.29 -2.94 -8.27
C PHE A 47 0.60 -2.95 -9.64
N GLU A 48 1.15 -3.65 -10.64
CA GLU A 48 0.52 -3.78 -11.96
C GLU A 48 -0.83 -4.50 -11.87
N ARG A 49 -0.89 -5.63 -11.16
CA ARG A 49 -2.12 -6.40 -10.94
C ARG A 49 -3.15 -5.61 -10.14
N ILE A 50 -2.72 -4.84 -9.13
CA ILE A 50 -3.60 -3.95 -8.35
C ILE A 50 -4.21 -2.87 -9.26
N ALA A 51 -3.40 -2.21 -10.10
CA ALA A 51 -3.90 -1.19 -11.02
C ALA A 51 -4.94 -1.77 -12.00
N GLN A 52 -4.68 -2.97 -12.54
CA GLN A 52 -5.64 -3.67 -13.41
C GLN A 52 -6.93 -4.03 -12.67
N HIS A 53 -6.84 -4.49 -11.42
CA HIS A 53 -8.00 -4.78 -10.57
C HIS A 53 -8.83 -3.52 -10.28
N LEU A 54 -8.19 -2.41 -9.92
CA LEU A 54 -8.91 -1.15 -9.67
C LEU A 54 -9.56 -0.62 -10.95
N ALA A 55 -8.85 -0.68 -12.09
CA ALA A 55 -9.38 -0.28 -13.37
C ALA A 55 -10.61 -1.11 -13.79
N SER A 56 -10.61 -2.43 -13.55
CA SER A 56 -11.76 -3.30 -13.85
C SER A 56 -13.00 -2.97 -13.02
N LEU A 57 -12.80 -2.38 -11.83
CA LEU A 57 -13.85 -1.87 -10.95
C LEU A 57 -14.22 -0.39 -11.23
N GLY A 58 -13.60 0.24 -12.23
CA GLY A 58 -13.79 1.67 -12.52
C GLY A 58 -13.25 2.61 -11.43
N ARG A 59 -12.30 2.13 -10.61
CA ARG A 59 -11.66 2.88 -9.53
C ARG A 59 -10.29 3.41 -9.96
N PRO A 60 -9.92 4.64 -9.56
CA PRO A 60 -8.59 5.16 -9.82
C PRO A 60 -7.56 4.46 -8.93
N ASN A 61 -6.29 4.45 -9.36
CA ASN A 61 -5.18 3.95 -8.54
C ASN A 61 -5.07 4.64 -7.17
N SER A 62 -5.51 5.90 -7.08
CA SER A 62 -5.59 6.68 -5.84
C SER A 62 -6.58 6.11 -4.81
N ALA A 63 -7.44 5.15 -5.18
CA ALA A 63 -8.31 4.44 -4.25
C ALA A 63 -7.54 3.45 -3.34
N PHE A 64 -6.30 3.08 -3.72
CA PHE A 64 -5.43 2.22 -2.91
C PHE A 64 -5.07 2.90 -1.59
N CYS A 65 -5.52 2.32 -0.46
CA CYS A 65 -5.44 2.97 0.85
C CYS A 65 -4.65 2.17 1.88
N ALA A 66 -4.45 0.87 1.68
CA ALA A 66 -3.59 0.08 2.56
C ALA A 66 -2.96 -1.12 1.84
N CYS A 67 -1.85 -1.62 2.37
CA CYS A 67 -1.26 -2.88 1.93
C CYS A 67 -0.63 -3.70 3.05
N GLU A 68 -0.60 -5.01 2.79
CA GLU A 68 0.06 -5.99 3.63
C GLU A 68 1.16 -6.66 2.83
N LEU A 69 2.38 -6.45 3.27
CA LEU A 69 3.57 -6.94 2.61
C LEU A 69 4.18 -8.08 3.41
N ARG A 70 4.88 -8.96 2.69
CA ARG A 70 5.70 -10.02 3.25
C ARG A 70 7.10 -9.90 2.67
N SER A 71 8.09 -10.08 3.53
CA SER A 71 9.51 -10.05 3.14
C SER A 71 10.20 -11.35 3.55
N PRO A 72 11.26 -11.78 2.85
CA PRO A 72 11.97 -13.03 3.16
C PRO A 72 12.62 -13.01 4.56
N ALA A 73 13.12 -11.85 4.96
CA ALA A 73 13.85 -11.63 6.20
C ALA A 73 13.81 -10.14 6.56
N PRO A 74 14.13 -9.76 7.82
CA PRO A 74 14.32 -8.36 8.20
C PRO A 74 15.32 -7.67 7.28
N PHE A 75 15.01 -6.43 6.87
CA PHE A 75 15.87 -5.69 5.96
C PHE A 75 17.16 -5.23 6.64
N THR A 76 18.25 -5.21 5.88
CA THR A 76 19.37 -4.31 6.15
C THR A 76 18.93 -2.86 5.90
N GLU A 77 19.67 -1.88 6.42
CA GLU A 77 19.34 -0.47 6.20
C GLU A 77 19.34 -0.11 4.70
N GLU A 78 20.30 -0.62 3.94
CA GLU A 78 20.39 -0.45 2.49
C GLU A 78 19.23 -1.13 1.77
N GLY A 79 18.93 -2.39 2.12
CA GLY A 79 17.81 -3.13 1.54
C GLY A 79 16.46 -2.43 1.81
N PHE A 80 16.31 -1.85 3.00
CA PHE A 80 15.13 -1.06 3.34
C PHE A 80 15.02 0.21 2.49
N ARG A 81 16.12 0.93 2.25
CA ARG A 81 16.12 2.09 1.35
C ARG A 81 15.73 1.72 -0.08
N ALA A 82 16.35 0.69 -0.64
CA ALA A 82 16.06 0.22 -2.00
C ALA A 82 14.58 -0.22 -2.15
N PHE A 83 14.08 -0.97 -1.17
CA PHE A 83 12.67 -1.39 -1.12
C PHE A 83 11.71 -0.19 -1.09
N ASN A 84 11.95 0.79 -0.20
CA ASN A 84 11.07 1.95 -0.08
C ASN A 84 11.14 2.87 -1.31
N ALA A 85 12.25 2.92 -2.05
CA ALA A 85 12.34 3.71 -3.28
C ALA A 85 11.32 3.22 -4.32
N ILE A 86 11.26 1.92 -4.60
CA ILE A 86 10.29 1.34 -5.56
C ILE A 86 8.84 1.64 -5.12
N TYR A 87 8.58 1.45 -3.83
CA TYR A 87 7.26 1.69 -3.24
C TYR A 87 6.84 3.16 -3.35
N ILE A 88 7.65 4.10 -2.85
CA ILE A 88 7.35 5.53 -2.83
C ILE A 88 7.20 6.07 -4.25
N THR A 89 8.12 5.77 -5.17
CA THR A 89 8.03 6.21 -6.57
C THR A 89 6.75 5.72 -7.24
N THR A 90 6.28 4.51 -6.91
CA THR A 90 4.99 4.03 -7.42
C THR A 90 3.81 4.80 -6.85
N LEU A 91 3.81 5.11 -5.54
CA LEU A 91 2.77 5.93 -4.92
C LEU A 91 2.73 7.35 -5.46
N GLU A 92 3.88 7.97 -5.71
CA GLU A 92 4.00 9.28 -6.35
C GLU A 92 3.40 9.26 -7.76
N ARG A 93 3.76 8.26 -8.57
CA ARG A 93 3.19 8.06 -9.91
C ARG A 93 1.67 7.88 -9.90
N TRP A 94 1.13 7.27 -8.84
CA TRP A 94 -0.31 7.08 -8.65
C TRP A 94 -1.02 8.31 -8.05
N GLY A 95 -0.30 9.39 -7.76
CA GLY A 95 -0.85 10.60 -7.18
C GLY A 95 -1.27 10.47 -5.71
N LEU A 96 -0.77 9.44 -5.01
CA LEU A 96 -1.07 9.18 -3.60
C LEU A 96 -0.27 10.08 -2.66
N MET A 97 0.97 10.43 -3.04
CA MET A 97 1.85 11.24 -2.20
C MET A 97 1.55 12.73 -2.38
N GLN A 98 0.85 13.35 -1.42
CA GLN A 98 0.59 14.79 -1.40
C GLN A 98 1.48 15.50 -0.37
N GLY A 99 2.24 16.50 -0.82
CA GLY A 99 3.15 17.25 0.07
C GLY A 99 4.21 16.38 0.75
N GLY A 100 4.62 15.28 0.11
CA GLY A 100 5.58 14.31 0.68
C GLY A 100 5.01 13.41 1.78
N VAL A 101 3.71 13.49 2.06
CA VAL A 101 3.03 12.67 3.07
C VAL A 101 2.45 11.41 2.43
N ASN A 102 2.68 10.26 3.07
CA ASN A 102 2.14 8.99 2.63
C ASN A 102 0.78 8.71 3.29
N PRO A 103 -0.33 8.64 2.51
CA PRO A 103 -1.65 8.37 3.07
C PRO A 103 -1.92 6.87 3.24
N VAL A 104 -1.11 6.00 2.64
CA VAL A 104 -1.34 4.56 2.59
C VAL A 104 -0.88 3.88 3.87
N ALA A 105 -1.75 3.11 4.50
CA ALA A 105 -1.38 2.29 5.65
C ALA A 105 -0.61 1.04 5.19
N ARG A 106 0.36 0.59 5.99
CA ARG A 106 1.21 -0.54 5.61
C ARG A 106 1.55 -1.42 6.79
N SER A 107 1.44 -2.73 6.58
CA SER A 107 2.21 -3.71 7.35
C SER A 107 3.25 -4.37 6.46
N ASN A 108 4.43 -4.66 7.01
CA ASN A 108 5.44 -5.48 6.35
C ASN A 108 6.05 -6.40 7.41
N VAL A 109 5.83 -7.71 7.25
CA VAL A 109 6.28 -8.73 8.21
C VAL A 109 7.14 -9.77 7.50
N CYS A 110 7.98 -10.45 8.26
CA CYS A 110 8.85 -11.53 7.76
C CYS A 110 8.37 -12.85 8.40
N PRO A 111 7.64 -13.72 7.67
CA PRO A 111 7.19 -14.99 8.22
C PRO A 111 8.34 -15.95 8.47
N ASP A 112 8.34 -16.62 9.62
CA ASP A 112 9.33 -17.68 9.92
C ASP A 112 9.05 -18.98 9.16
N ILE A 113 7.78 -19.23 8.81
CA ILE A 113 7.32 -20.41 8.05
C ILE A 113 6.93 -19.95 6.65
N ASP A 114 7.46 -20.62 5.63
CA ASP A 114 7.26 -20.34 4.21
C ASP A 114 7.41 -18.84 3.85
N PRO A 115 8.58 -18.22 4.13
CA PRO A 115 8.85 -16.85 3.70
C PRO A 115 8.81 -16.75 2.16
N PRO A 116 8.34 -15.62 1.61
CA PRO A 116 8.39 -15.42 0.17
C PRO A 116 9.84 -15.30 -0.30
N ALA A 117 10.12 -15.66 -1.56
CA ALA A 117 11.47 -15.54 -2.13
C ALA A 117 11.99 -14.08 -2.21
N GLN A 118 11.07 -13.11 -2.29
CA GLN A 118 11.39 -11.68 -2.32
C GLN A 118 10.22 -10.85 -1.74
N PRO A 119 10.44 -9.57 -1.36
CA PRO A 119 9.38 -8.72 -0.86
C PRO A 119 8.20 -8.58 -1.83
N GLY A 120 6.99 -8.68 -1.30
CA GLY A 120 5.80 -8.68 -2.13
C GLY A 120 4.50 -8.45 -1.36
N PHE A 121 3.42 -8.30 -2.11
CA PHE A 121 2.07 -8.13 -1.61
C PHE A 121 1.45 -9.47 -1.20
N HIS A 122 0.95 -9.53 0.02
CA HIS A 122 0.00 -10.55 0.45
C HIS A 122 -1.44 -10.09 0.20
N ALA A 123 -1.74 -8.85 0.55
CA ALA A 123 -3.06 -8.25 0.38
C ALA A 123 -2.95 -6.74 0.18
N PHE A 124 -4.03 -6.15 -0.31
CA PHE A 124 -4.22 -4.71 -0.41
C PHE A 124 -5.66 -4.34 -0.08
N SER A 125 -5.86 -3.07 0.25
CA SER A 125 -7.18 -2.50 0.48
C SER A 125 -7.39 -1.23 -0.34
N TYR A 126 -8.62 -1.04 -0.78
CA TYR A 126 -9.05 0.10 -1.58
C TYR A 126 -10.48 0.52 -1.23
N THR A 127 -10.90 1.70 -1.69
CA THR A 127 -12.27 2.23 -1.52
C THR A 127 -13.17 2.04 -2.73
#